data_AF-A0A1V3BYQ2-F1
#
_entry.id   AF-A0A1V3BYQ2-F1
#
_cell.length_a   1.000
_cell.length_b   1.000
_cell.length_c   1.000
_cell.angle_alpha   90.00
_cell.angle_beta   90.00
_cell.angle_gamma   90.00
#
_symmetry.space_group_name_H-M   'P 1'
#
loop_
_entity.id
_entity.type
_entity.pdbx_description
1 polymer ?
#
loop_
_entity_poly.entity_id
_entity_poly.type
_entity_poly.pdbx_seq_one_letter_code
_entity_poly.pdbx_strand_id
1 'polypeptide(L)'
;MNDVASPDLCRLLIRAPGRSFEIAAPTEVPLSEILPTLVLYAEGDNGEDLDESGLEHDGWVLQQLGDEPLEEDETLRSLGLCHGETLYLRPRRDQLPPVHFDDLTDGVATGMGERSDRWRPESTRVLLQALGLVVLFTGLAVLVSGGTGLLTAVSAACSAILMLLSAWAASRAMGDLTAATGLAAAATLYMAVAGASVPSGDPGTVLTGARVLTGAVTAAGASVLGLAVVAGSVPFFVGLFTAEVLCALGALALMFVPGAVAPAVAGMVALIALLLGTFAPQLAFRLSGLKLPPLPSNPDQLQEGIEPYPARGVLDRAALADRFQTALYASTGAVLAACLVVLAASSGWVPATLCVVVSLVMLLQSRGLAGAWQRSFVVAPPWIGLTALVLTLVWTAEPMPRTLAMVGLFAASAILAVVSWNLPGTRPLPHWGRAAEIIQSLLTVAVVPLVLAGFGVFSLLRGIGG
;
A
#
# COMPACT_ATOMS: atom_id res chain seq x y z
N MET A 1 29.20 -24.02 36.08
CA MET A 1 28.91 -24.18 34.63
C MET A 1 28.60 -22.79 34.13
N ASN A 2 29.58 -22.12 33.52
CA ASN A 2 29.41 -20.77 32.99
C ASN A 2 28.65 -20.87 31.67
N ASP A 3 27.51 -20.17 31.58
CA ASP A 3 26.88 -19.89 30.30
C ASP A 3 27.88 -19.12 29.44
N VAL A 4 28.25 -19.69 28.30
CA VAL A 4 29.05 -19.02 27.28
C VAL A 4 28.16 -17.92 26.71
N ALA A 5 28.46 -16.67 27.07
CA ALA A 5 27.81 -15.50 26.50
C ALA A 5 27.86 -15.61 24.98
N SER A 6 26.69 -15.55 24.33
CA SER A 6 26.64 -15.52 22.87
C SER A 6 27.36 -14.26 22.40
N PRO A 7 28.36 -14.36 21.50
CA PRO A 7 29.11 -13.19 21.06
C PRO A 7 28.16 -12.20 20.39
N ASP A 8 28.28 -10.93 20.76
CA ASP A 8 27.56 -9.84 20.10
C ASP A 8 28.14 -9.69 18.69
N LEU A 9 27.31 -9.89 17.66
CA LEU A 9 27.72 -9.97 16.26
C LEU A 9 27.32 -8.70 15.53
N CYS A 10 28.17 -8.21 14.63
CA CYS A 10 27.87 -7.12 13.71
C CYS A 10 27.83 -7.62 12.26
N ARG A 11 26.76 -7.32 11.52
CA ARG A 11 26.68 -7.63 10.09
C ARG A 11 27.38 -6.55 9.27
N LEU A 12 28.39 -6.93 8.50
CA LEU A 12 29.16 -6.04 7.64
C LEU A 12 29.06 -6.50 6.18
N LEU A 13 29.04 -5.54 5.25
CA LEU A 13 29.16 -5.79 3.81
C LEU A 13 30.62 -5.56 3.40
N ILE A 14 31.31 -6.62 3.01
CA ILE A 14 32.70 -6.54 2.57
C ILE A 14 32.76 -6.49 1.04
N ARG A 15 33.44 -5.48 0.50
CA ARG A 15 33.77 -5.37 -0.93
C ARG A 15 35.25 -5.63 -1.16
N ALA A 16 35.55 -6.82 -1.65
CA ALA A 16 36.87 -7.21 -2.14
C ALA A 16 36.98 -6.93 -3.67
N PRO A 17 38.19 -6.97 -4.27
CA PRO A 17 38.38 -6.63 -5.68
C PRO A 17 37.55 -7.46 -6.66
N GLY A 18 37.42 -8.77 -6.41
CA GLY A 18 36.66 -9.69 -7.27
C GLY A 18 35.26 -10.04 -6.77
N ARG A 19 34.90 -9.65 -5.53
CA ARG A 19 33.69 -10.16 -4.86
C ARG A 19 33.15 -9.20 -3.82
N SER A 20 31.83 -9.19 -3.63
CA SER A 20 31.19 -8.57 -2.47
C SER A 20 30.37 -9.61 -1.71
N PHE A 21 30.44 -9.59 -0.38
CA PHE A 21 29.74 -10.54 0.49
C PHE A 21 29.36 -9.91 1.83
N GLU A 22 28.28 -10.41 2.44
CA GLU A 22 27.88 -10.02 3.79
C GLU A 22 28.34 -11.06 4.80
N ILE A 23 28.88 -10.62 5.94
CA ILE A 23 29.35 -11.49 7.00
C ILE A 23 28.96 -10.94 8.38
N ALA A 24 28.62 -11.83 9.30
CA ALA A 24 28.43 -11.48 10.71
C ALA A 24 29.75 -11.71 11.45
N ALA A 25 30.39 -10.64 11.90
CA ALA A 25 31.67 -10.67 12.58
C ALA A 25 31.50 -10.38 14.08
N PRO A 26 32.27 -11.03 14.98
CA PRO A 26 32.22 -10.77 16.41
C PRO A 26 32.69 -9.34 16.74
N THR A 27 31.92 -8.62 17.56
CA THR A 27 32.20 -7.20 17.86
C THR A 27 33.37 -6.96 18.81
N GLU A 28 33.68 -7.94 19.67
CA GLU A 28 34.70 -7.85 20.73
C GLU A 28 36.05 -8.47 20.31
N VAL A 29 36.17 -8.97 19.08
CA VAL A 29 37.40 -9.58 18.58
C VAL A 29 38.18 -8.54 17.76
N PRO A 30 39.51 -8.42 17.95
CA PRO A 30 40.34 -7.51 17.16
C PRO A 30 40.24 -7.78 15.66
N LEU A 31 40.30 -6.72 14.86
CA LEU A 31 40.16 -6.81 13.41
C LEU A 31 41.26 -7.69 12.77
N SER A 32 42.48 -7.66 13.30
CA SER A 32 43.62 -8.47 12.88
C SER A 32 43.36 -9.98 12.94
N GLU A 33 42.55 -10.45 13.89
CA GLU A 33 42.17 -11.86 13.99
C GLU A 33 41.07 -12.25 12.99
N ILE A 34 40.23 -11.29 12.61
CA ILE A 34 39.09 -11.51 11.71
C ILE A 34 39.53 -11.40 10.25
N LEU A 35 40.46 -10.49 9.95
CA LEU A 35 40.90 -10.13 8.61
C LEU A 35 41.35 -11.33 7.75
N PRO A 36 42.15 -12.30 8.24
CA PRO A 36 42.51 -13.49 7.46
C PRO A 36 41.29 -14.30 7.02
N THR A 37 40.28 -14.40 7.89
CA THR A 37 39.03 -15.10 7.58
C THR A 37 38.25 -14.36 6.48
N LEU A 38 38.29 -13.03 6.47
CA LEU A 38 37.64 -12.21 5.45
C LEU A 38 38.33 -12.33 4.09
N VAL A 39 39.66 -12.39 4.08
CA VAL A 39 40.45 -12.65 2.86
C VAL A 39 40.11 -14.03 2.29
N LEU A 40 40.10 -15.08 3.12
CA LEU A 40 39.70 -16.43 2.71
C LEU A 40 38.28 -16.47 2.13
N TYR A 41 37.34 -15.73 2.72
CA TYR A 41 35.98 -15.63 2.21
C TYR A 41 35.88 -14.87 0.88
N ALA A 42 36.81 -13.93 0.66
CA ALA A 42 36.90 -13.15 -0.56
C ALA A 42 37.46 -13.98 -1.74
N GLU A 43 38.37 -14.92 -1.50
CA GLU A 43 38.94 -15.85 -2.50
C GLU A 43 37.83 -16.70 -3.15
N GLY A 44 37.01 -17.35 -2.32
CA GLY A 44 35.97 -18.29 -2.80
C GLY A 44 36.54 -19.55 -3.48
N ASP A 45 35.66 -20.47 -3.88
CA ASP A 45 36.06 -21.83 -4.34
C ASP A 45 36.82 -21.89 -5.68
N ASN A 46 36.95 -20.78 -6.44
CA ASN A 46 37.56 -20.73 -7.78
C ASN A 46 38.36 -19.43 -8.05
N GLY A 47 38.74 -18.68 -7.00
CA GLY A 47 39.44 -17.39 -7.13
C GLY A 47 40.97 -17.51 -7.21
N GLU A 48 41.65 -16.40 -7.52
CA GLU A 48 43.10 -16.24 -7.31
C GLU A 48 43.41 -16.34 -5.80
N ASP A 49 44.52 -16.98 -5.42
CA ASP A 49 44.99 -17.07 -4.03
C ASP A 49 45.35 -15.67 -3.51
N LEU A 50 44.40 -15.01 -2.85
CA LEU A 50 44.55 -13.65 -2.31
C LEU A 50 45.54 -13.64 -1.14
N ASP A 51 45.68 -14.74 -0.41
CA ASP A 51 46.67 -14.94 0.66
C ASP A 51 48.10 -14.92 0.11
N GLU A 52 48.38 -15.68 -0.97
CA GLU A 52 49.71 -15.66 -1.62
C GLU A 52 50.02 -14.30 -2.26
N SER A 53 49.03 -13.67 -2.89
CA SER A 53 49.18 -12.32 -3.45
C SER A 53 49.52 -11.28 -2.38
N GLY A 54 49.07 -11.48 -1.13
CA GLY A 54 49.31 -10.63 0.04
C GLY A 54 50.77 -10.25 0.24
N LEU A 55 51.68 -11.14 -0.09
CA LEU A 55 53.13 -10.93 0.04
C LEU A 55 53.67 -9.86 -0.92
N GLU A 56 53.02 -9.65 -2.06
CA GLU A 56 53.44 -8.66 -3.07
C GLU A 56 53.06 -7.23 -2.68
N HIS A 57 52.05 -7.07 -1.81
CA HIS A 57 51.42 -5.79 -1.47
C HIS A 57 51.33 -5.49 0.03
N ASP A 58 52.18 -6.12 0.83
CA ASP A 58 52.32 -5.94 2.29
C ASP A 58 51.02 -6.26 3.07
N GLY A 59 50.21 -7.19 2.55
CA GLY A 59 48.98 -7.67 3.17
C GLY A 59 47.73 -6.89 2.76
N TRP A 60 46.61 -7.26 3.37
CA TRP A 60 45.31 -6.64 3.14
C TRP A 60 44.98 -5.66 4.26
N VAL A 61 44.12 -4.68 3.97
CA VAL A 61 43.55 -3.77 4.96
C VAL A 61 42.06 -3.58 4.69
N LEU A 62 41.31 -3.23 5.72
CA LEU A 62 39.92 -2.82 5.61
C LEU A 62 39.82 -1.31 5.81
N GLN A 63 39.08 -0.65 4.93
CA GLN A 63 38.85 0.79 5.00
C GLN A 63 37.39 1.11 4.68
N GLN A 64 36.86 2.17 5.29
CA GLN A 64 35.61 2.79 4.83
C GLN A 64 35.90 3.64 3.59
N LEU A 65 34.86 3.90 2.79
CA LEU A 65 35.04 4.68 1.56
C LEU A 65 35.35 6.14 1.92
N GLY A 66 36.58 6.57 1.67
CA GLY A 66 37.02 7.95 1.88
C GLY A 66 37.70 8.20 3.22
N ASP A 67 37.80 7.19 4.08
CA ASP A 67 38.53 7.24 5.34
C ASP A 67 39.88 6.52 5.23
N GLU A 68 40.72 6.71 6.24
CA GLU A 68 41.95 5.91 6.41
C GLU A 68 41.61 4.43 6.70
N PRO A 69 42.55 3.50 6.45
CA PRO A 69 42.38 2.12 6.85
C PRO A 69 42.13 1.99 8.35
N LEU A 70 41.25 1.07 8.70
CA LEU A 70 40.89 0.77 10.08
C LEU A 70 42.11 0.21 10.83
N GLU A 71 42.25 0.59 12.11
CA GLU A 71 43.29 0.05 12.98
C GLU A 71 43.02 -1.43 13.28
N GLU A 72 44.00 -2.28 12.95
CA GLU A 72 43.84 -3.74 13.00
C GLU A 72 43.88 -4.31 14.43
N ASP A 73 44.46 -3.57 15.38
CA ASP A 73 44.55 -3.97 16.79
C ASP A 73 43.26 -3.67 17.57
N GLU A 74 42.34 -2.89 16.97
CA GLU A 74 41.09 -2.47 17.58
C GLU A 74 39.94 -3.45 17.25
N THR A 75 38.91 -3.46 18.10
CA THR A 75 37.72 -4.28 17.91
C THR A 75 36.69 -3.56 17.05
N LEU A 76 35.76 -4.29 16.42
CA LEU A 76 34.70 -3.65 15.63
C LEU A 76 33.86 -2.67 16.47
N ARG A 77 33.69 -2.95 17.78
CA ARG A 77 32.99 -2.04 18.70
C ARG A 77 33.77 -0.75 18.93
N SER A 78 35.08 -0.81 19.16
CA SER A 78 35.89 0.40 19.40
C SER A 78 36.06 1.24 18.13
N LEU A 79 36.11 0.59 16.97
CA LEU A 79 36.04 1.24 15.65
C LEU A 79 34.65 1.83 15.32
N GLY A 80 33.64 1.62 16.18
CA GLY A 80 32.30 2.19 16.02
C GLY A 80 31.47 1.57 14.88
N LEU A 81 31.87 0.40 14.37
CA LEU A 81 31.25 -0.20 13.19
C LEU A 81 29.84 -0.73 13.48
N CYS A 82 28.86 -0.22 12.74
CA CYS A 82 27.45 -0.57 12.90
C CYS A 82 26.96 -1.63 11.88
N HIS A 83 25.83 -2.26 12.19
CA HIS A 83 25.19 -3.22 11.29
C HIS A 83 24.84 -2.59 9.94
N GLY A 84 25.28 -3.23 8.86
CA GLY A 84 25.01 -2.82 7.48
C GLY A 84 26.08 -1.89 6.89
N GLU A 85 27.15 -1.57 7.62
CA GLU A 85 28.25 -0.80 7.08
C GLU A 85 29.01 -1.56 5.98
N THR A 86 29.50 -0.80 5.00
CA THR A 86 30.25 -1.32 3.86
C THR A 86 31.73 -1.03 4.02
N LEU A 87 32.55 -2.08 4.08
CA LEU A 87 34.00 -1.97 4.16
C LEU A 87 34.65 -2.46 2.87
N TYR A 88 35.73 -1.81 2.46
CA TYR A 88 36.50 -2.17 1.28
C TYR A 88 37.76 -2.92 1.72
N LEU A 89 37.88 -4.17 1.28
CA LEU A 89 39.07 -4.99 1.47
C LEU A 89 40.04 -4.68 0.33
N ARG A 90 41.19 -4.09 0.65
CA ARG A 90 42.15 -3.59 -0.35
C ARG A 90 43.59 -3.98 -0.01
N PRO A 91 44.47 -4.12 -1.02
CA PRO A 91 45.90 -4.30 -0.80
C PRO A 91 46.48 -3.13 -0.01
N ARG A 92 47.38 -3.40 0.95
CA ARG A 92 47.97 -2.35 1.81
C ARG A 92 48.79 -1.34 1.01
N ARG A 93 49.41 -1.73 -0.11
CA ARG A 93 50.09 -0.81 -1.03
C ARG A 93 49.15 -0.02 -1.95
N ASP A 94 47.86 -0.35 -2.00
CA ASP A 94 46.86 0.28 -2.87
C ASP A 94 45.62 0.70 -2.05
N GLN A 95 45.88 1.35 -0.91
CA GLN A 95 44.90 1.98 -0.06
C GLN A 95 44.20 3.13 -0.81
N LEU A 96 42.94 3.38 -0.45
CA LEU A 96 42.28 4.58 -0.97
C LEU A 96 42.81 5.78 -0.17
N PRO A 97 43.28 6.84 -0.84
CA PRO A 97 43.67 8.04 -0.12
C PRO A 97 42.43 8.62 0.59
N PRO A 98 42.57 9.09 1.85
CA PRO A 98 41.47 9.74 2.55
C PRO A 98 40.98 10.95 1.76
N VAL A 99 39.67 11.15 1.74
CA VAL A 99 39.07 12.27 1.02
C VAL A 99 39.22 13.52 1.87
N HIS A 100 40.21 14.33 1.53
CA HIS A 100 40.36 15.66 2.10
C HIS A 100 39.73 16.70 1.17
N PHE A 101 38.90 17.56 1.75
CA PHE A 101 38.51 18.81 1.10
C PHE A 101 39.60 19.85 1.36
N ASP A 102 40.08 20.51 0.32
CA ASP A 102 41.03 21.61 0.39
C ASP A 102 40.38 22.91 0.90
N ASP A 103 39.07 23.06 0.67
CA ASP A 103 38.23 24.14 1.21
C ASP A 103 37.05 23.55 2.01
N LEU A 104 36.93 23.98 3.27
CA LEU A 104 35.78 23.64 4.12
C LEU A 104 34.45 24.06 3.47
N THR A 105 34.46 25.14 2.68
CA THR A 105 33.29 25.63 1.96
C THR A 105 32.86 24.63 0.88
N ASP A 106 33.81 24.01 0.18
CA ASP A 106 33.55 22.98 -0.83
C ASP A 106 33.09 21.66 -0.20
N GLY A 107 33.69 21.28 0.94
CA GLY A 107 33.24 20.12 1.72
C GLY A 107 31.80 20.27 2.23
N VAL A 108 31.45 21.44 2.75
CA VAL A 108 30.07 21.74 3.18
C VAL A 108 29.13 21.79 1.96
N ALA A 109 29.55 22.39 0.84
CA ALA A 109 28.72 22.45 -0.37
C ALA A 109 28.45 21.06 -0.96
N THR A 110 29.47 20.19 -0.99
CA THR A 110 29.37 18.80 -1.45
C THR A 110 28.46 17.99 -0.52
N GLY A 111 28.69 18.08 0.80
CA GLY A 111 27.84 17.42 1.80
C GLY A 111 26.38 17.90 1.77
N MET A 112 26.14 19.21 1.58
CA MET A 112 24.78 19.73 1.36
C MET A 112 24.18 19.31 0.02
N GLY A 113 25.03 19.12 -1.00
CA GLY A 113 24.65 18.71 -2.35
C GLY A 113 24.17 17.25 -2.43
N GLU A 114 24.76 16.37 -1.62
CA GLU A 114 24.46 14.93 -1.55
C GLU A 114 23.26 14.58 -0.65
N ARG A 115 22.74 15.57 0.07
CA ARG A 115 21.54 15.39 0.90
C ARG A 115 20.39 14.75 0.12
N SER A 116 19.86 13.66 0.67
CA SER A 116 18.72 12.95 0.09
C SER A 116 17.44 13.78 0.08
N ASP A 117 17.30 14.77 0.98
CA ASP A 117 16.16 15.68 1.11
C ASP A 117 16.33 16.99 0.32
N ARG A 118 17.32 17.07 -0.58
CA ARG A 118 17.55 18.25 -1.41
C ARG A 118 16.36 18.52 -2.33
N TRP A 119 15.94 19.78 -2.39
CA TRP A 119 14.92 20.24 -3.32
C TRP A 119 15.44 20.17 -4.77
N ARG A 120 14.77 19.41 -5.62
CA ARG A 120 15.13 19.25 -7.04
C ARG A 120 14.03 19.82 -7.95
N PRO A 121 14.31 20.12 -9.23
CA PRO A 121 13.28 20.54 -10.18
C PRO A 121 12.07 19.59 -10.24
N GLU A 122 12.31 18.29 -10.07
CA GLU A 122 11.27 17.27 -9.98
C GLU A 122 10.36 17.49 -8.75
N SER A 123 10.93 17.89 -7.60
CA SER A 123 10.18 18.24 -6.40
C SER A 123 9.27 19.44 -6.63
N THR A 124 9.76 20.48 -7.32
CA THR A 124 8.93 21.64 -7.73
C THR A 124 7.79 21.20 -8.62
N ARG A 125 8.05 20.33 -9.62
CA ARG A 125 7.01 19.83 -10.53
C ARG A 125 5.92 19.07 -9.76
N VAL A 126 6.31 18.14 -8.88
CA VAL A 126 5.37 17.37 -8.05
C VAL A 126 4.57 18.30 -7.13
N LEU A 127 5.22 19.29 -6.49
CA LEU A 127 4.55 20.28 -5.66
C LEU A 127 3.49 21.06 -6.45
N LEU A 128 3.85 21.59 -7.62
CA LEU A 128 2.93 22.38 -8.45
C LEU A 128 1.76 21.53 -8.97
N GLN A 129 2.01 20.28 -9.34
CA GLN A 129 0.95 19.33 -9.73
C GLN A 129 0.01 19.04 -8.55
N ALA A 130 0.56 18.81 -7.36
CA ALA A 130 -0.23 18.58 -6.15
C ALA A 130 -1.06 19.82 -5.78
N LEU A 131 -0.48 21.02 -5.81
CA LEU A 131 -1.21 22.27 -5.59
C LEU A 131 -2.30 22.50 -6.64
N GLY A 132 -2.03 22.16 -7.90
CA GLY A 132 -3.03 22.18 -8.97
C GLY A 132 -4.23 21.29 -8.64
N LEU A 133 -3.98 20.05 -8.20
CA LEU A 133 -5.05 19.15 -7.75
C LEU A 133 -5.82 19.69 -6.54
N VAL A 134 -5.15 20.32 -5.57
CA VAL A 134 -5.81 20.97 -4.43
C VAL A 134 -6.76 22.08 -4.89
N VAL A 135 -6.35 22.90 -5.86
CA VAL A 135 -7.22 23.93 -6.45
C VAL A 135 -8.43 23.30 -7.14
N LEU A 136 -8.25 22.20 -7.87
CA LEU A 136 -9.36 21.48 -8.51
C LEU A 136 -10.31 20.86 -7.47
N PHE A 137 -9.80 20.25 -6.40
CA PHE A 137 -10.66 19.73 -5.32
C PHE A 137 -11.38 20.85 -4.58
N THR A 138 -10.77 22.02 -4.45
CA THR A 138 -11.44 23.21 -3.90
C THR A 138 -12.59 23.64 -4.81
N GLY A 139 -12.38 23.68 -6.13
CA GLY A 139 -13.44 23.94 -7.10
C GLY A 139 -14.57 22.91 -7.05
N LEU A 140 -14.25 21.62 -6.86
CA LEU A 140 -15.24 20.56 -6.67
C LEU A 140 -16.08 20.81 -5.41
N ALA A 141 -15.44 21.17 -4.29
CA ALA A 141 -16.13 21.49 -3.05
C ALA A 141 -17.09 22.69 -3.22
N VAL A 142 -16.66 23.73 -3.95
CA VAL A 142 -17.51 24.87 -4.31
C VAL A 142 -18.75 24.40 -5.08
N LEU A 143 -18.59 23.56 -6.10
CA LEU A 143 -19.72 23.04 -6.88
C LEU A 143 -20.69 22.21 -6.03
N VAL A 144 -20.17 21.31 -5.19
CA VAL A 144 -21.01 20.49 -4.30
C VAL A 144 -21.77 21.36 -3.30
N SER A 145 -21.14 22.42 -2.77
CA SER A 145 -21.79 23.35 -1.85
C SER A 145 -22.91 24.19 -2.48
N GLY A 146 -22.85 24.41 -3.79
CA GLY A 146 -23.88 25.12 -4.57
C GLY A 146 -25.19 24.34 -4.75
N GLY A 147 -25.23 23.07 -4.32
CA GLY A 147 -26.42 22.21 -4.41
C GLY A 147 -26.62 21.56 -5.79
N THR A 148 -27.75 20.88 -5.95
CA THR A 148 -28.10 20.15 -7.18
C THR A 148 -28.93 20.98 -8.13
N GLY A 149 -28.57 20.98 -9.42
CA GLY A 149 -29.35 21.65 -10.46
C GLY A 149 -28.64 21.63 -11.81
N LEU A 150 -29.31 22.13 -12.85
CA LEU A 150 -28.79 22.13 -14.21
C LEU A 150 -27.48 22.92 -14.33
N LEU A 151 -27.38 24.07 -13.64
CA LEU A 151 -26.16 24.89 -13.67
C LEU A 151 -24.96 24.16 -13.04
N THR A 152 -25.15 23.49 -11.90
CA THR A 152 -24.13 22.64 -11.28
C THR A 152 -23.74 21.49 -12.21
N ALA A 153 -24.73 20.83 -12.83
CA ALA A 153 -24.49 19.73 -13.75
C ALA A 153 -23.66 20.16 -14.97
N VAL A 154 -24.04 21.25 -15.62
CA VAL A 154 -23.35 21.79 -16.81
C VAL A 154 -21.95 22.31 -16.45
N SER A 155 -21.81 23.07 -15.37
CA SER A 155 -20.49 23.60 -14.96
C SER A 155 -19.52 22.47 -14.56
N ALA A 156 -20.00 21.44 -13.85
CA ALA A 156 -19.20 20.28 -13.51
C ALA A 156 -18.80 19.48 -14.76
N ALA A 157 -19.72 19.25 -15.70
CA ALA A 157 -19.44 18.54 -16.95
C ALA A 157 -18.44 19.32 -17.83
N CYS A 158 -18.63 20.62 -18.01
CA CYS A 158 -17.70 21.47 -18.75
C CYS A 158 -16.30 21.46 -18.12
N SER A 159 -16.21 21.54 -16.79
CA SER A 159 -14.93 21.47 -16.07
C SER A 159 -14.23 20.13 -16.30
N ALA A 160 -14.97 19.02 -16.22
CA ALA A 160 -14.40 17.70 -16.49
C ALA A 160 -13.91 17.54 -17.93
N ILE A 161 -14.66 18.07 -18.91
CA ILE A 161 -14.23 18.05 -20.32
C ILE A 161 -12.92 18.84 -20.48
N LEU A 162 -12.82 20.04 -19.90
CA LEU A 162 -11.58 20.83 -19.93
C LEU A 162 -10.41 20.10 -19.25
N MET A 163 -10.66 19.38 -18.15
CA MET A 163 -9.65 18.55 -17.48
C MET A 163 -9.22 17.37 -18.35
N LEU A 164 -10.13 16.69 -19.04
CA LEU A 164 -9.79 15.62 -19.97
C LEU A 164 -8.96 16.14 -21.15
N LEU A 165 -9.32 17.29 -21.71
CA LEU A 165 -8.51 17.96 -22.75
C LEU A 165 -7.12 18.35 -22.22
N SER A 166 -7.05 18.82 -20.97
CA SER A 166 -5.77 19.15 -20.32
C SER A 166 -4.94 17.90 -20.03
N ALA A 167 -5.56 16.79 -19.64
CA ALA A 167 -4.92 15.50 -19.45
C ALA A 167 -4.37 14.96 -20.77
N TRP A 168 -5.12 15.12 -21.86
CA TRP A 168 -4.68 14.77 -23.21
C TRP A 168 -3.43 15.56 -23.60
N ALA A 169 -3.45 16.88 -23.42
CA ALA A 169 -2.33 17.75 -23.72
C ALA A 169 -1.11 17.40 -22.83
N ALA A 170 -1.31 17.15 -21.53
CA ALA A 170 -0.24 16.76 -20.62
C ALA A 170 0.42 15.44 -21.02
N SER A 171 -0.38 14.44 -21.42
CA SER A 171 0.14 13.15 -21.88
C SER A 171 0.86 13.26 -23.23
N ARG A 172 0.26 13.94 -24.21
CA ARG A 172 0.76 13.95 -25.60
C ARG A 172 1.80 15.01 -25.90
N ALA A 173 1.62 16.23 -25.39
CA ALA A 173 2.54 17.32 -25.66
C ALA A 173 3.71 17.35 -24.67
N MET A 174 3.47 16.98 -23.41
CA MET A 174 4.50 17.11 -22.34
C MET A 174 5.09 15.78 -21.89
N GLY A 175 4.53 14.64 -22.33
CA GLY A 175 4.98 13.31 -21.90
C GLY A 175 4.81 13.05 -20.40
N ASP A 176 3.97 13.83 -19.71
CA ASP A 176 3.82 13.77 -18.25
C ASP A 176 2.60 12.92 -17.86
N LEU A 177 2.84 11.62 -17.68
CA LEU A 177 1.81 10.66 -17.30
C LEU A 177 1.23 10.94 -15.91
N THR A 178 2.02 11.45 -14.97
CA THR A 178 1.59 11.77 -13.61
C THR A 178 0.61 12.95 -13.58
N ALA A 179 0.91 14.03 -14.29
CA ALA A 179 -0.03 15.15 -14.44
C ALA A 179 -1.29 14.73 -15.19
N ALA A 180 -1.14 13.98 -16.29
CA ALA A 180 -2.25 13.55 -17.11
C ALA A 180 -3.23 12.64 -16.34
N THR A 181 -2.71 11.69 -15.56
CA THR A 181 -3.52 10.84 -14.69
C THR A 181 -4.23 11.61 -13.59
N GLY A 182 -3.54 12.54 -12.92
CA GLY A 182 -4.15 13.38 -11.90
C GLY A 182 -5.31 14.21 -12.43
N LEU A 183 -5.13 14.86 -13.58
CA LEU A 183 -6.17 15.65 -14.24
C LEU A 183 -7.36 14.78 -14.68
N ALA A 184 -7.10 13.62 -15.28
CA ALA A 184 -8.14 12.69 -15.69
C ALA A 184 -8.91 12.12 -14.47
N ALA A 185 -8.22 11.83 -13.36
CA ALA A 185 -8.85 11.40 -12.11
C ALA A 185 -9.74 12.49 -11.50
N ALA A 186 -9.29 13.75 -11.50
CA ALA A 186 -10.13 14.86 -11.05
C ALA A 186 -11.37 15.01 -11.95
N ALA A 187 -11.23 14.81 -13.26
CA ALA A 187 -12.36 14.85 -14.19
C ALA A 187 -13.45 13.82 -13.86
N THR A 188 -13.10 12.63 -13.36
CA THR A 188 -14.11 11.61 -13.00
C THR A 188 -14.97 12.06 -11.83
N LEU A 189 -14.38 12.72 -10.81
CA LEU A 189 -15.12 13.28 -9.68
C LEU A 189 -16.06 14.42 -10.12
N TYR A 190 -15.59 15.29 -11.01
CA TYR A 190 -16.43 16.34 -11.58
C TYR A 190 -17.58 15.77 -12.42
N MET A 191 -17.34 14.72 -13.22
CA MET A 191 -18.40 14.02 -13.92
C MET A 191 -19.36 13.30 -12.98
N ALA A 192 -18.88 12.78 -11.85
CA ALA A 192 -19.73 12.22 -10.81
C ALA A 192 -20.71 13.25 -10.26
N VAL A 193 -20.21 14.45 -9.92
CA VAL A 193 -21.05 15.57 -9.46
C VAL A 193 -22.01 16.02 -10.56
N ALA A 194 -21.56 16.06 -11.81
CA ALA A 194 -22.42 16.39 -12.95
C ALA A 194 -23.60 15.42 -13.07
N GLY A 195 -23.31 14.11 -13.07
CA GLY A 195 -24.33 13.07 -13.15
C GLY A 195 -25.26 13.05 -11.93
N ALA A 196 -24.72 13.18 -10.72
CA ALA A 196 -25.50 13.21 -9.49
C ALA A 196 -26.41 14.44 -9.37
N SER A 197 -26.12 15.51 -10.11
CA SER A 197 -26.92 16.75 -10.12
C SER A 197 -28.14 16.70 -11.05
N VAL A 198 -28.24 15.69 -11.92
CA VAL A 198 -29.33 15.57 -12.91
C VAL A 198 -30.64 15.03 -12.29
N PRO A 199 -30.64 13.94 -11.49
CA PRO A 199 -31.87 13.44 -10.89
C PRO A 199 -32.48 14.41 -9.89
N SER A 200 -33.76 14.70 -10.10
CA SER A 200 -34.62 15.50 -9.22
C SER A 200 -35.87 14.71 -8.84
N GLY A 201 -36.43 15.00 -7.68
CA GLY A 201 -37.58 14.29 -7.12
C GLY A 201 -37.68 14.51 -5.62
N ASP A 202 -38.61 13.79 -4.99
CA ASP A 202 -38.81 13.88 -3.54
C ASP A 202 -37.61 13.27 -2.77
N PRO A 203 -37.22 13.88 -1.64
CA PRO A 203 -36.16 13.32 -0.80
C PRO A 203 -36.49 11.89 -0.35
N GLY A 204 -35.57 10.97 -0.59
CA GLY A 204 -35.75 9.56 -0.23
C GLY A 204 -34.61 8.67 -0.68
N THR A 205 -34.72 7.37 -0.36
CA THR A 205 -33.73 6.35 -0.74
C THR A 205 -33.63 6.19 -2.25
N VAL A 206 -34.76 6.25 -2.97
CA VAL A 206 -34.80 6.14 -4.43
C VAL A 206 -34.09 7.31 -5.11
N LEU A 207 -34.33 8.55 -4.68
CA LEU A 207 -33.62 9.71 -5.22
C LEU A 207 -32.12 9.64 -4.91
N THR A 208 -31.75 9.22 -3.70
CA THR A 208 -30.35 9.01 -3.32
C THR A 208 -29.69 7.97 -4.21
N GLY A 209 -30.35 6.82 -4.41
CA GLY A 209 -29.93 5.80 -5.34
C GLY A 209 -29.79 6.32 -6.77
N ALA A 210 -30.77 7.07 -7.28
CA ALA A 210 -30.71 7.66 -8.62
C ALA A 210 -29.51 8.59 -8.79
N ARG A 211 -29.23 9.47 -7.81
CA ARG A 211 -28.09 10.39 -7.84
C ARG A 211 -26.74 9.67 -7.77
N VAL A 212 -26.62 8.67 -6.90
CA VAL A 212 -25.38 7.87 -6.82
C VAL A 212 -25.19 7.05 -8.09
N LEU A 213 -26.26 6.51 -8.67
CA LEU A 213 -26.20 5.73 -9.92
C LEU A 213 -25.74 6.59 -11.09
N THR A 214 -26.41 7.73 -11.33
CA THR A 214 -26.04 8.61 -12.43
C THR A 214 -24.65 9.18 -12.25
N GLY A 215 -24.27 9.56 -11.02
CA GLY A 215 -22.90 10.00 -10.72
C GLY A 215 -21.86 8.90 -10.95
N ALA A 216 -22.11 7.67 -10.51
CA ALA A 216 -21.19 6.55 -10.72
C ALA A 216 -21.04 6.20 -12.21
N VAL A 217 -22.13 6.22 -12.98
CA VAL A 217 -22.11 5.91 -14.42
C VAL A 217 -21.40 7.00 -15.22
N THR A 218 -21.62 8.28 -14.92
CA THR A 218 -20.91 9.37 -15.61
C THR A 218 -19.44 9.42 -15.23
N ALA A 219 -19.09 9.12 -13.98
CA ALA A 219 -17.71 8.95 -13.54
C ALA A 219 -17.03 7.79 -14.28
N ALA A 220 -17.70 6.64 -14.40
CA ALA A 220 -17.23 5.49 -15.18
C ALA A 220 -16.97 5.83 -16.66
N GLY A 221 -17.88 6.60 -17.28
CA GLY A 221 -17.66 7.14 -18.62
C GLY A 221 -16.39 8.01 -18.70
N ALA A 222 -16.18 8.87 -17.71
CA ALA A 222 -14.99 9.71 -17.60
C ALA A 222 -13.71 8.91 -17.34
N SER A 223 -13.76 7.83 -16.54
CA SER A 223 -12.64 6.91 -16.31
C SER A 223 -12.21 6.21 -17.60
N VAL A 224 -13.17 5.76 -18.42
CA VAL A 224 -12.89 5.15 -19.73
C VAL A 224 -12.29 6.17 -20.69
N LEU A 225 -12.85 7.39 -20.75
CA LEU A 225 -12.29 8.47 -21.57
C LEU A 225 -10.91 8.90 -21.09
N GLY A 226 -10.70 8.99 -19.77
CA GLY A 226 -9.41 9.29 -19.15
C GLY A 226 -8.36 8.25 -19.50
N LEU A 227 -8.69 6.96 -19.44
CA LEU A 227 -7.82 5.89 -19.89
C LEU A 227 -7.44 6.04 -21.37
N ALA A 228 -8.40 6.32 -22.24
CA ALA A 228 -8.17 6.50 -23.67
C ALA A 228 -7.29 7.71 -23.97
N VAL A 229 -7.53 8.81 -23.26
CA VAL A 229 -6.82 10.09 -23.43
C VAL A 229 -5.39 10.03 -22.89
N VAL A 230 -5.21 9.50 -21.68
CA VAL A 230 -3.89 9.37 -21.04
C VAL A 230 -3.05 8.32 -21.77
N ALA A 231 -3.68 7.26 -22.31
CA ALA A 231 -3.03 6.13 -22.97
C ALA A 231 -1.91 5.49 -22.13
N GLY A 232 -2.12 5.47 -20.81
CA GLY A 232 -1.18 4.99 -19.79
C GLY A 232 -1.90 4.76 -18.47
N SER A 233 -1.18 4.24 -17.47
CA SER A 233 -1.70 4.04 -16.11
C SER A 233 -2.98 3.18 -16.05
N VAL A 234 -3.06 2.16 -16.90
CA VAL A 234 -4.19 1.22 -16.98
C VAL A 234 -4.63 0.68 -15.61
N PRO A 235 -3.73 0.25 -14.70
CA PRO A 235 -4.14 -0.24 -13.38
C PRO A 235 -4.95 0.79 -12.58
N PHE A 236 -4.57 2.07 -12.63
CA PHE A 236 -5.25 3.13 -11.91
C PHE A 236 -6.69 3.32 -12.37
N PHE A 237 -6.91 3.41 -13.69
CA PHE A 237 -8.27 3.55 -14.24
C PHE A 237 -9.12 2.29 -14.05
N VAL A 238 -8.52 1.10 -14.06
CA VAL A 238 -9.23 -0.14 -13.69
C VAL A 238 -9.66 -0.09 -12.22
N GLY A 239 -8.81 0.43 -11.33
CA GLY A 239 -9.17 0.70 -9.93
C GLY A 239 -10.36 1.66 -9.81
N LEU A 240 -10.31 2.82 -10.46
CA LEU A 240 -11.42 3.80 -10.48
C LEU A 240 -12.72 3.18 -10.99
N PHE A 241 -12.65 2.53 -12.15
CA PHE A 241 -13.81 1.87 -12.76
C PHE A 241 -14.41 0.81 -11.83
N THR A 242 -13.58 0.07 -11.11
CA THR A 242 -14.03 -0.91 -10.12
C THR A 242 -14.82 -0.25 -8.98
N ALA A 243 -14.33 0.87 -8.44
CA ALA A 243 -15.05 1.61 -7.40
C ALA A 243 -16.39 2.16 -7.90
N GLU A 244 -16.41 2.71 -9.12
CA GLU A 244 -17.61 3.26 -9.75
C GLU A 244 -18.67 2.17 -10.01
N VAL A 245 -18.26 0.98 -10.44
CA VAL A 245 -19.16 -0.18 -10.60
C VAL A 245 -19.75 -0.61 -9.24
N LEU A 246 -18.95 -0.66 -8.18
CA LEU A 246 -19.44 -1.00 -6.84
C LEU A 246 -20.46 0.04 -6.32
N CYS A 247 -20.20 1.32 -6.55
CA CYS A 247 -21.13 2.41 -6.25
C CYS A 247 -22.43 2.28 -7.04
N ALA A 248 -22.35 1.98 -8.35
CA ALA A 248 -23.52 1.75 -9.20
C ALA A 248 -24.36 0.56 -8.73
N LEU A 249 -23.73 -0.55 -8.31
CA LEU A 249 -24.43 -1.71 -7.75
C LEU A 249 -25.18 -1.37 -6.46
N GLY A 250 -24.55 -0.63 -5.54
CA GLY A 250 -25.22 -0.14 -4.33
C GLY A 250 -26.39 0.78 -4.66
N ALA A 251 -26.21 1.69 -5.61
CA ALA A 251 -27.23 2.61 -6.06
C ALA A 251 -28.45 1.89 -6.68
N LEU A 252 -28.20 0.89 -7.52
CA LEU A 252 -29.26 0.02 -8.07
C LEU A 252 -30.02 -0.70 -6.96
N ALA A 253 -29.32 -1.22 -5.94
CA ALA A 253 -29.98 -1.87 -4.82
C ALA A 253 -30.87 -0.89 -4.03
N LEU A 254 -30.41 0.35 -3.79
CA LEU A 254 -31.24 1.37 -3.14
C LEU A 254 -32.52 1.71 -3.91
N MET A 255 -32.46 1.67 -5.24
CA MET A 255 -33.61 2.01 -6.10
C MET A 255 -34.59 0.86 -6.26
N PHE A 256 -34.09 -0.37 -6.44
CA PHE A 256 -34.90 -1.48 -6.95
C PHE A 256 -35.14 -2.59 -5.93
N VAL A 257 -34.41 -2.65 -4.82
CA VAL A 257 -34.67 -3.64 -3.76
C VAL A 257 -35.74 -3.08 -2.81
N PRO A 258 -36.91 -3.73 -2.69
CA PRO A 258 -37.99 -3.26 -1.83
C PRO A 258 -37.53 -3.16 -0.36
N GLY A 259 -37.81 -2.02 0.29
CA GLY A 259 -37.44 -1.79 1.68
C GLY A 259 -35.94 -1.59 1.93
N ALA A 260 -35.13 -1.43 0.88
CA ALA A 260 -33.70 -1.19 1.02
C ALA A 260 -33.43 0.17 1.69
N VAL A 261 -32.60 0.12 2.73
CA VAL A 261 -32.08 1.28 3.45
C VAL A 261 -30.57 1.39 3.25
N ALA A 262 -30.04 2.60 3.39
CA ALA A 262 -28.61 2.89 3.23
C ALA A 262 -27.66 1.94 3.97
N PRO A 263 -27.84 1.62 5.28
CA PRO A 263 -26.93 0.70 5.96
C PRO A 263 -26.97 -0.74 5.44
N ALA A 264 -28.15 -1.23 5.04
CA ALA A 264 -28.28 -2.59 4.48
C ALA A 264 -27.53 -2.71 3.16
N VAL A 265 -27.68 -1.70 2.28
CA VAL A 265 -26.96 -1.62 1.01
C VAL A 265 -25.46 -1.44 1.23
N ALA A 266 -25.04 -0.61 2.18
CA ALA A 266 -23.63 -0.45 2.53
C ALA A 266 -23.01 -1.78 2.99
N GLY A 267 -23.73 -2.56 3.81
CA GLY A 267 -23.31 -3.92 4.19
C GLY A 267 -23.18 -4.86 3.00
N MET A 268 -24.12 -4.84 2.07
CA MET A 268 -24.07 -5.63 0.83
C MET A 268 -22.89 -5.25 -0.07
N VAL A 269 -22.68 -3.96 -0.30
CA VAL A 269 -21.54 -3.46 -1.10
C VAL A 269 -20.22 -3.80 -0.42
N ALA A 270 -20.13 -3.68 0.90
CA ALA A 270 -18.96 -4.09 1.66
C ALA A 270 -18.66 -5.60 1.50
N LEU A 271 -19.68 -6.45 1.56
CA LEU A 271 -19.53 -7.89 1.30
C LEU A 271 -19.00 -8.15 -0.12
N ILE A 272 -19.56 -7.51 -1.15
CA ILE A 272 -19.11 -7.66 -2.54
C ILE A 272 -17.67 -7.16 -2.70
N ALA A 273 -17.32 -6.03 -2.07
CA ALA A 273 -15.96 -5.47 -2.13
C ALA A 273 -14.94 -6.36 -1.42
N LEU A 274 -15.28 -6.99 -0.28
CA LEU A 274 -14.44 -7.98 0.40
C LEU A 274 -14.21 -9.22 -0.47
N LEU A 275 -15.25 -9.73 -1.13
CA LEU A 275 -15.13 -10.84 -2.07
C LEU A 275 -14.19 -10.47 -3.22
N LEU A 276 -14.36 -9.27 -3.79
CA LEU A 276 -13.48 -8.79 -4.86
C LEU A 276 -12.02 -8.65 -4.38
N GLY A 277 -11.79 -8.13 -3.18
CA GLY A 277 -10.46 -8.04 -2.56
C GLY A 277 -9.82 -9.42 -2.31
N THR A 278 -10.62 -10.45 -2.06
CA THR A 278 -10.15 -11.85 -1.94
C THR A 278 -9.67 -12.42 -3.27
N PHE A 279 -10.35 -12.08 -4.37
CA PHE A 279 -9.96 -12.49 -5.72
C PHE A 279 -8.99 -11.52 -6.42
N ALA A 280 -8.61 -10.41 -5.77
CA ALA A 280 -7.77 -9.37 -6.37
C ALA A 280 -6.42 -9.89 -6.91
N PRO A 281 -5.67 -10.78 -6.24
CA PRO A 281 -4.42 -11.32 -6.79
C PRO A 281 -4.63 -12.13 -8.08
N GLN A 282 -5.71 -12.92 -8.15
CA GLN A 282 -6.02 -13.73 -9.33
C GLN A 282 -6.47 -12.85 -10.51
N LEU A 283 -7.26 -11.81 -10.24
CA LEU A 283 -7.66 -10.83 -11.25
C LEU A 283 -6.46 -10.04 -11.74
N ALA A 284 -5.60 -9.57 -10.85
CA ALA A 284 -4.38 -8.84 -11.19
C ALA A 284 -3.43 -9.68 -12.05
N PHE A 285 -3.26 -10.96 -11.70
CA PHE A 285 -2.49 -11.91 -12.50
C PHE A 285 -3.06 -12.03 -13.92
N ARG A 286 -4.38 -12.22 -14.07
CA ARG A 286 -5.04 -12.31 -15.39
C ARG A 286 -4.97 -11.00 -16.18
N LEU A 287 -5.19 -9.86 -15.52
CA LEU A 287 -5.14 -8.53 -16.14
C LEU A 287 -3.74 -8.14 -16.60
N SER A 288 -2.70 -8.66 -15.94
CA SER A 288 -1.29 -8.48 -16.37
C SER A 288 -0.91 -9.31 -17.59
N GLY A 289 -1.79 -10.22 -18.05
CA GLY A 289 -1.54 -11.13 -19.15
C GLY A 289 -0.66 -12.34 -18.78
N LEU A 290 -0.36 -12.55 -17.50
CA LEU A 290 0.28 -13.77 -17.03
C LEU A 290 -0.65 -14.97 -17.19
N LYS A 291 -0.08 -16.10 -17.59
CA LYS A 291 -0.78 -17.39 -17.73
C LYS A 291 0.04 -18.45 -17.03
N LEU A 292 -0.63 -19.29 -16.25
CA LEU A 292 0.00 -20.49 -15.70
C LEU A 292 0.04 -21.55 -16.82
N PRO A 293 1.18 -22.20 -17.05
CA PRO A 293 1.22 -23.36 -17.94
C PRO A 293 0.28 -24.45 -17.39
N PRO A 294 -0.39 -25.21 -18.27
CA PRO A 294 -1.22 -26.32 -17.81
C PRO A 294 -0.35 -27.34 -17.08
N LEU A 295 -0.90 -27.93 -16.01
CA LEU A 295 -0.23 -29.02 -15.33
C LEU A 295 -0.16 -30.23 -16.28
N PRO A 296 1.03 -30.86 -16.44
CA PRO A 296 1.18 -32.02 -17.30
C PRO A 296 0.35 -33.18 -16.76
N SER A 297 -0.48 -33.75 -17.63
CA SER A 297 -1.36 -34.89 -17.31
C SER A 297 -0.70 -36.23 -17.63
N ASN A 298 0.32 -36.24 -18.49
CA ASN A 298 1.09 -37.42 -18.91
C ASN A 298 2.60 -37.14 -18.92
N PRO A 299 3.46 -38.17 -18.78
CA PRO A 299 4.92 -38.01 -18.78
C PRO A 299 5.48 -37.32 -20.03
N ASP A 300 4.87 -37.54 -21.19
CA ASP A 300 5.31 -36.92 -22.45
C ASP A 300 5.13 -35.39 -22.44
N GLN A 301 4.13 -34.89 -21.70
CA GLN A 301 3.86 -33.46 -21.55
C GLN A 301 4.86 -32.76 -20.60
N LEU A 302 5.71 -33.50 -19.88
CA LEU A 302 6.79 -32.91 -19.08
C LEU A 302 7.88 -32.29 -19.95
N GLN A 303 7.97 -32.71 -21.22
CA GLN A 303 8.92 -32.19 -22.21
C GLN A 303 8.35 -30.99 -22.99
N GLU A 304 7.06 -30.70 -22.86
CA GLU A 304 6.40 -29.57 -23.52
C GLU A 304 6.56 -28.29 -22.67
N GLY A 305 6.90 -27.17 -23.30
CA GLY A 305 6.98 -25.88 -22.61
C GLY A 305 8.15 -25.72 -21.63
N ILE A 306 9.22 -26.52 -21.79
CA ILE A 306 10.46 -26.45 -21.00
C ILE A 306 11.40 -25.31 -21.40
N GLU A 307 11.06 -24.56 -22.44
CA GLU A 307 11.81 -23.39 -22.87
C GLU A 307 11.81 -22.32 -21.77
N PRO A 308 12.98 -21.83 -21.35
CA PRO A 308 13.05 -20.79 -20.32
C PRO A 308 12.34 -19.52 -20.76
N TYR A 309 11.51 -18.98 -19.87
CA TYR A 309 10.88 -17.68 -20.11
C TYR A 309 11.92 -16.54 -20.03
N PRO A 310 11.84 -15.53 -20.92
CA PRO A 310 12.69 -14.35 -20.82
C PRO A 310 12.47 -13.63 -19.48
N ALA A 311 13.52 -13.56 -18.64
CA ALA A 311 13.43 -13.05 -17.28
C ALA A 311 12.82 -11.64 -17.20
N ARG A 312 13.25 -10.72 -18.08
CA ARG A 312 12.71 -9.35 -18.13
C ARG A 312 11.20 -9.34 -18.38
N GLY A 313 10.71 -10.13 -19.32
CA GLY A 313 9.28 -10.20 -19.65
C GLY A 313 8.42 -10.74 -18.50
N VAL A 314 8.96 -11.66 -17.69
CA VAL A 314 8.28 -12.17 -16.49
C VAL A 314 8.27 -11.11 -15.39
N LEU A 315 9.41 -10.44 -15.14
CA LEU A 315 9.53 -9.39 -14.13
C LEU A 315 8.64 -8.18 -14.44
N ASP A 316 8.59 -7.74 -15.69
CA ASP A 316 7.75 -6.61 -16.12
C ASP A 316 6.26 -6.90 -15.92
N ARG A 317 5.83 -8.14 -16.25
CA ARG A 317 4.45 -8.58 -16.03
C ARG A 317 4.13 -8.78 -14.55
N ALA A 318 5.07 -9.28 -13.76
CA ALA A 318 4.91 -9.38 -12.31
C ALA A 318 4.74 -7.98 -11.67
N ALA A 319 5.56 -7.00 -12.07
CA ALA A 319 5.41 -5.62 -11.65
C ALA A 319 4.07 -5.00 -12.11
N LEU A 320 3.59 -5.35 -13.30
CA LEU A 320 2.27 -4.94 -13.77
C LEU A 320 1.13 -5.59 -12.95
N ALA A 321 1.25 -6.88 -12.62
CA ALA A 321 0.30 -7.56 -11.74
C ALA A 321 0.25 -6.90 -10.36
N ASP A 322 1.40 -6.56 -9.77
CA ASP A 322 1.46 -5.84 -8.49
C ASP A 322 0.74 -4.47 -8.55
N ARG A 323 0.89 -3.73 -9.67
CA ARG A 323 0.15 -2.47 -9.87
C ARG A 323 -1.35 -2.67 -9.99
N PHE A 324 -1.82 -3.71 -10.69
CA PHE A 324 -3.25 -4.05 -10.74
C PHE A 324 -3.80 -4.45 -9.38
N GLN A 325 -3.06 -5.29 -8.65
CA GLN A 325 -3.42 -5.70 -7.30
C GLN A 325 -3.53 -4.49 -6.36
N THR A 326 -2.56 -3.58 -6.42
CA THR A 326 -2.57 -2.34 -5.65
C THR A 326 -3.77 -1.46 -5.98
N ALA A 327 -4.10 -1.30 -7.26
CA ALA A 327 -5.27 -0.52 -7.68
C ALA A 327 -6.60 -1.15 -7.24
N LEU A 328 -6.73 -2.48 -7.26
CA LEU A 328 -7.91 -3.19 -6.78
C LEU A 328 -8.07 -3.08 -5.25
N TYR A 329 -6.98 -3.14 -4.48
CA TYR A 329 -7.03 -2.90 -3.04
C TYR A 329 -7.31 -1.43 -2.70
N ALA A 330 -6.77 -0.49 -3.47
CA ALA A 330 -7.08 0.93 -3.30
C ALA A 330 -8.57 1.22 -3.56
N SER A 331 -9.14 0.65 -4.62
CA SER A 331 -10.55 0.86 -4.98
C SER A 331 -11.51 0.20 -4.01
N THR A 332 -11.31 -1.09 -3.70
CA THR A 332 -12.12 -1.81 -2.71
C THR A 332 -11.96 -1.20 -1.32
N GLY A 333 -10.76 -0.78 -0.93
CA GLY A 333 -10.50 -0.08 0.33
C GLY A 333 -11.25 1.25 0.43
N ALA A 334 -11.22 2.08 -0.62
CA ALA A 334 -11.97 3.34 -0.65
C ALA A 334 -13.50 3.13 -0.53
N VAL A 335 -14.04 2.15 -1.26
CA VAL A 335 -15.46 1.78 -1.17
C VAL A 335 -15.82 1.24 0.22
N LEU A 336 -14.98 0.39 0.80
CA LEU A 336 -15.16 -0.14 2.15
C LEU A 336 -15.10 0.98 3.19
N ALA A 337 -14.23 1.98 3.03
CA ALA A 337 -14.18 3.13 3.94
C ALA A 337 -15.51 3.88 3.93
N ALA A 338 -16.08 4.15 2.74
CA ALA A 338 -17.38 4.79 2.62
C ALA A 338 -18.51 3.94 3.23
N CYS A 339 -18.52 2.62 2.98
CA CYS A 339 -19.50 1.71 3.56
C CYS A 339 -19.42 1.67 5.08
N LEU A 340 -18.21 1.59 5.64
CA LEU A 340 -17.98 1.56 7.09
C LEU A 340 -18.41 2.86 7.77
N VAL A 341 -18.20 4.02 7.13
CA VAL A 341 -18.71 5.31 7.62
C VAL A 341 -20.23 5.34 7.63
N VAL A 342 -20.89 4.87 6.57
CA VAL A 342 -22.37 4.78 6.53
C VAL A 342 -22.89 3.85 7.62
N LEU A 343 -22.26 2.69 7.81
CA LEU A 343 -22.62 1.73 8.86
C LEU A 343 -22.41 2.31 10.26
N ALA A 344 -21.31 3.02 10.50
CA ALA A 344 -20.98 3.67 11.76
C ALA A 344 -21.92 4.83 12.12
N ALA A 345 -22.39 5.58 11.11
CA ALA A 345 -23.34 6.68 11.29
C ALA A 345 -24.79 6.20 11.47
N SER A 346 -25.07 4.93 11.18
CA SER A 346 -26.42 4.37 11.27
C SER A 346 -26.71 3.84 12.67
N SER A 347 -27.94 4.06 13.15
CA SER A 347 -28.39 3.52 14.44
C SER A 347 -28.79 2.05 14.35
N GLY A 348 -28.68 1.35 15.48
CA GLY A 348 -29.05 -0.05 15.61
C GLY A 348 -27.85 -0.99 15.76
N TRP A 349 -28.13 -2.19 16.27
CA TRP A 349 -27.07 -3.14 16.58
C TRP A 349 -26.48 -3.76 15.31
N VAL A 350 -27.27 -3.99 14.24
CA VAL A 350 -26.81 -4.63 13.00
C VAL A 350 -25.76 -3.79 12.24
N PRO A 351 -25.96 -2.49 11.98
CA PRO A 351 -24.93 -1.68 11.30
C PRO A 351 -23.64 -1.58 12.13
N ALA A 352 -23.77 -1.46 13.46
CA ALA A 352 -22.62 -1.41 14.37
C ALA A 352 -21.83 -2.74 14.36
N THR A 353 -22.50 -3.89 14.46
CA THR A 353 -21.81 -5.19 14.36
C THR A 353 -21.22 -5.43 12.99
N LEU A 354 -21.89 -5.07 11.89
CA LEU A 354 -21.31 -5.14 10.55
C LEU A 354 -20.04 -4.29 10.43
N CYS A 355 -20.07 -3.06 10.94
CA CYS A 355 -18.91 -2.17 10.93
C CYS A 355 -17.70 -2.81 11.64
N VAL A 356 -17.91 -3.38 12.83
CA VAL A 356 -16.86 -4.07 13.60
C VAL A 356 -16.38 -5.33 12.89
N VAL A 357 -17.29 -6.21 12.45
CA VAL A 357 -16.95 -7.49 11.82
C VAL A 357 -16.18 -7.28 10.51
N VAL A 358 -16.64 -6.39 9.63
CA VAL A 358 -15.94 -6.05 8.38
C VAL A 358 -14.56 -5.46 8.67
N SER A 359 -14.46 -4.56 9.65
CA SER A 359 -13.18 -3.98 10.06
C SER A 359 -12.18 -5.04 10.55
N LEU A 360 -12.64 -6.00 11.36
CA LEU A 360 -11.81 -7.11 11.83
C LEU A 360 -11.36 -8.04 10.68
N VAL A 361 -12.26 -8.36 9.75
CA VAL A 361 -11.91 -9.16 8.56
C VAL A 361 -10.79 -8.50 7.76
N MET A 362 -10.90 -7.21 7.48
CA MET A 362 -9.88 -6.46 6.74
C MET A 362 -8.53 -6.39 7.49
N LEU A 363 -8.57 -6.12 8.80
CA LEU A 363 -7.36 -6.09 9.62
C LEU A 363 -6.65 -7.46 9.64
N LEU A 364 -7.39 -8.56 9.73
CA LEU A 364 -6.85 -9.92 9.63
C LEU A 364 -6.29 -10.23 8.24
N GLN A 365 -7.01 -9.81 7.19
CA GLN A 365 -6.58 -9.99 5.79
C GLN A 365 -5.26 -9.27 5.48
N SER A 366 -4.98 -8.15 6.16
CA SER A 366 -3.75 -7.37 5.96
C SER A 366 -2.45 -8.17 6.23
N ARG A 367 -2.53 -9.27 6.97
CA ARG A 367 -1.40 -10.17 7.28
C ARG A 367 -0.83 -10.87 6.06
N GLY A 368 -1.65 -11.14 5.05
CA GLY A 368 -1.23 -11.86 3.84
C GLY A 368 -0.58 -10.97 2.77
N LEU A 369 -0.51 -9.65 3.01
CA LEU A 369 -0.05 -8.67 2.03
C LEU A 369 1.41 -8.29 2.27
N ALA A 370 2.24 -8.48 1.23
CA ALA A 370 3.65 -8.07 1.28
C ALA A 370 3.84 -6.58 0.95
N GLY A 371 3.00 -6.01 0.07
CA GLY A 371 3.12 -4.62 -0.36
C GLY A 371 2.70 -3.62 0.72
N ALA A 372 3.59 -2.67 1.05
CA ALA A 372 3.31 -1.63 2.05
C ALA A 372 2.05 -0.81 1.70
N TRP A 373 1.93 -0.37 0.44
CA TRP A 373 0.76 0.38 -0.02
C TRP A 373 -0.53 -0.44 0.00
N GLN A 374 -0.46 -1.70 -0.45
CA GLN A 374 -1.61 -2.62 -0.40
C GLN A 374 -2.10 -2.81 1.03
N ARG A 375 -1.17 -2.97 1.97
CA ARG A 375 -1.47 -3.06 3.39
C ARG A 375 -2.11 -1.78 3.91
N SER A 376 -1.59 -0.61 3.55
CA SER A 376 -2.20 0.68 3.91
C SER A 376 -3.64 0.83 3.40
N PHE A 377 -3.91 0.45 2.15
CA PHE A 377 -5.27 0.51 1.58
C PHE A 377 -6.27 -0.45 2.23
N VAL A 378 -5.80 -1.56 2.82
CA VAL A 378 -6.65 -2.50 3.56
C VAL A 378 -6.78 -2.13 5.05
N VAL A 379 -5.77 -1.48 5.64
CA VAL A 379 -5.77 -1.10 7.07
C VAL A 379 -6.46 0.24 7.32
N ALA A 380 -6.34 1.22 6.41
CA ALA A 380 -6.94 2.54 6.60
C ALA A 380 -8.48 2.53 6.72
N PRO A 381 -9.24 1.77 5.91
CA PRO A 381 -10.71 1.76 6.00
C PRO A 381 -11.26 1.28 7.36
N PRO A 382 -10.77 0.16 7.94
CA PRO A 382 -11.11 -0.23 9.31
C PRO A 382 -10.86 0.87 10.34
N TRP A 383 -9.73 1.58 10.26
CA TRP A 383 -9.44 2.69 11.18
C TRP A 383 -10.42 3.83 11.04
N ILE A 384 -10.75 4.23 9.80
CA ILE A 384 -11.75 5.26 9.53
C ILE A 384 -13.12 4.83 10.07
N GLY A 385 -13.54 3.59 9.79
CA GLY A 385 -14.82 3.03 10.20
C GLY A 385 -14.97 2.92 11.72
N LEU A 386 -14.00 2.33 12.40
CA LEU A 386 -14.01 2.16 13.85
C LEU A 386 -13.91 3.51 14.57
N THR A 387 -13.11 4.45 14.05
CA THR A 387 -13.05 5.81 14.61
C THR A 387 -14.40 6.51 14.45
N ALA A 388 -15.00 6.44 13.26
CA ALA A 388 -16.33 6.99 13.03
C ALA A 388 -17.37 6.36 13.98
N LEU A 389 -17.32 5.04 14.20
CA LEU A 389 -18.23 4.33 15.09
C LEU A 389 -18.07 4.77 16.55
N VAL A 390 -16.84 4.92 17.04
CA VAL A 390 -16.60 5.42 18.40
C VAL A 390 -17.10 6.86 18.54
N LEU A 391 -16.82 7.71 17.56
CA LEU A 391 -17.27 9.11 17.58
C LEU A 391 -18.79 9.20 17.57
N THR A 392 -19.48 8.43 16.73
CA THR A 392 -20.95 8.44 16.66
C THR A 392 -21.59 7.91 17.94
N LEU A 393 -21.03 6.84 18.53
CA LEU A 393 -21.50 6.29 19.80
C LEU A 393 -21.33 7.28 20.97
N VAL A 394 -20.23 8.04 21.00
CA VAL A 394 -19.89 8.94 22.11
C VAL A 394 -20.51 10.34 21.97
N TRP A 395 -20.83 10.77 20.74
CA TRP A 395 -21.32 12.11 20.45
C TRP A 395 -22.52 12.53 21.31
N THR A 396 -23.48 11.61 21.47
CA THR A 396 -24.70 11.81 22.27
C THR A 396 -24.69 11.03 23.58
N ALA A 397 -23.60 10.35 23.91
CA ALA A 397 -23.49 9.53 25.11
C ALA A 397 -23.44 10.37 26.39
N GLU A 398 -24.03 9.83 27.45
CA GLU A 398 -23.91 10.34 28.82
C GLU A 398 -22.43 10.39 29.29
N PRO A 399 -22.12 11.15 30.35
CA PRO A 399 -20.74 11.31 30.84
C PRO A 399 -20.05 9.97 31.15
N MET A 400 -20.75 9.02 31.77
CA MET A 400 -20.18 7.72 32.13
C MET A 400 -19.71 6.90 30.91
N PRO A 401 -20.56 6.56 29.92
CA PRO A 401 -20.11 5.84 28.71
C PRO A 401 -19.03 6.60 27.93
N ARG A 402 -19.04 7.94 27.92
CA ARG A 402 -17.96 8.74 27.35
C ARG A 402 -16.62 8.53 28.06
N THR A 403 -16.62 8.52 29.39
CA THR A 403 -15.40 8.23 30.16
C THR A 403 -14.90 6.79 29.94
N LEU A 404 -15.80 5.81 29.88
CA LEU A 404 -15.43 4.42 29.58
C LEU A 404 -14.84 4.27 28.18
N ALA A 405 -15.39 4.95 27.17
CA ALA A 405 -14.84 4.96 25.83
C ALA A 405 -13.42 5.57 25.81
N MET A 406 -13.19 6.66 26.54
CA MET A 406 -11.86 7.27 26.68
C MET A 406 -10.85 6.32 27.34
N VAL A 407 -11.24 5.62 28.41
CA VAL A 407 -10.39 4.58 29.03
C VAL A 407 -10.10 3.44 28.04
N GLY A 408 -11.09 3.00 27.27
CA GLY A 408 -10.92 2.01 26.22
C GLY A 408 -9.94 2.45 25.13
N LEU A 409 -9.98 3.72 24.71
CA LEU A 409 -9.05 4.29 23.74
C LEU A 409 -7.60 4.34 24.28
N PHE A 410 -7.41 4.70 25.55
CA PHE A 410 -6.09 4.63 26.18
C PHE A 410 -5.56 3.20 26.26
N ALA A 411 -6.41 2.23 26.62
CA ALA A 411 -6.04 0.83 26.64
C ALA A 411 -5.64 0.33 25.23
N ALA A 412 -6.41 0.70 24.20
CA ALA A 412 -6.09 0.37 22.81
C ALA A 412 -4.76 1.00 22.38
N SER A 413 -4.50 2.28 22.72
CA SER A 413 -3.23 2.96 22.44
C SER A 413 -2.04 2.26 23.10
N ALA A 414 -2.18 1.87 24.38
CA ALA A 414 -1.15 1.12 25.09
C ALA A 414 -0.87 -0.25 24.43
N ILE A 415 -1.93 -0.98 24.03
CA ILE A 415 -1.78 -2.26 23.32
C ILE A 415 -1.02 -2.06 22.01
N LEU A 416 -1.37 -1.03 21.21
CA LEU A 416 -0.70 -0.76 19.93
C LEU A 416 0.77 -0.38 20.11
N ALA A 417 1.09 0.41 21.14
CA ALA A 417 2.48 0.74 21.48
C ALA A 417 3.29 -0.53 21.81
N VAL A 418 2.75 -1.40 22.67
CA VAL A 418 3.37 -2.68 23.02
C VAL A 418 3.55 -3.56 21.78
N VAL A 419 2.52 -3.67 20.94
CA VAL A 419 2.58 -4.44 19.69
C VAL A 419 3.63 -3.87 18.73
N SER A 420 3.78 -2.54 18.66
CA SER A 420 4.77 -1.89 17.78
C SER A 420 6.21 -2.24 18.15
N TRP A 421 6.50 -2.48 19.43
CA TRP A 421 7.84 -2.86 19.88
C TRP A 421 8.13 -4.34 19.72
N ASN A 422 7.10 -5.19 19.86
CA ASN A 422 7.30 -6.65 19.98
C ASN A 422 7.02 -7.42 18.68
N LEU A 423 6.22 -6.87 17.77
CA LEU A 423 5.76 -7.62 16.59
C LEU A 423 6.69 -7.55 15.37
N PRO A 424 7.30 -6.40 15.01
CA PRO A 424 8.12 -6.30 13.79
C PRO A 424 9.27 -7.31 13.76
N GLY A 425 9.44 -8.00 12.63
CA GLY A 425 10.53 -8.96 12.42
C GLY A 425 10.37 -10.32 13.13
N THR A 426 9.34 -10.49 13.97
CA THR A 426 9.10 -11.76 14.66
C THR A 426 8.30 -12.75 13.82
N ARG A 427 8.63 -14.04 13.93
CA ARG A 427 7.84 -15.13 13.33
C ARG A 427 6.80 -15.59 14.37
N PRO A 428 5.50 -15.31 14.19
CA PRO A 428 4.50 -15.73 15.15
C PRO A 428 4.45 -17.26 15.24
N LEU A 429 4.17 -17.79 16.43
CA LEU A 429 4.01 -19.23 16.62
C LEU A 429 2.86 -19.77 15.73
N PRO A 430 2.97 -20.99 15.17
CA PRO A 430 2.01 -21.53 14.21
C PRO A 430 0.54 -21.51 14.67
N HIS A 431 0.29 -21.70 15.97
CA HIS A 431 -1.07 -21.70 16.53
C HIS A 431 -1.76 -20.33 16.47
N TRP A 432 -1.04 -19.22 16.63
CA TRP A 432 -1.60 -17.87 16.46
C TRP A 432 -1.88 -17.55 15.00
N GLY A 433 -1.05 -18.09 14.10
CA GLY A 433 -1.31 -18.08 12.67
C GLY A 433 -2.66 -18.72 12.36
N ARG A 434 -2.87 -19.95 12.86
CA ARG A 434 -4.08 -20.75 12.66
C ARG A 434 -5.32 -20.18 13.33
N ALA A 435 -5.21 -19.68 14.57
CA ALA A 435 -6.34 -19.08 15.28
C ALA A 435 -6.90 -17.88 14.51
N ALA A 436 -6.02 -17.03 13.98
CA ALA A 436 -6.42 -15.89 13.16
C ALA A 436 -7.11 -16.30 11.84
N GLU A 437 -6.65 -17.37 11.18
CA GLU A 437 -7.33 -17.92 10.00
C GLU A 437 -8.76 -18.36 10.33
N ILE A 438 -8.93 -19.10 11.43
CA ILE A 438 -10.26 -19.58 11.89
C ILE A 438 -11.16 -18.40 12.21
N ILE A 439 -10.67 -17.41 12.96
CA ILE A 439 -11.41 -16.19 13.31
C ILE A 439 -11.80 -15.44 12.03
N GLN A 440 -10.86 -15.26 11.09
CA GLN A 440 -11.14 -14.58 9.83
C GLN A 440 -12.23 -15.31 9.03
N SER A 441 -12.17 -16.64 8.93
CA SER A 441 -13.21 -17.43 8.26
C SER A 441 -14.57 -17.29 8.94
N LEU A 442 -14.64 -17.41 10.27
CA LEU A 442 -15.88 -17.26 11.03
C LEU A 442 -16.50 -15.87 10.85
N LEU A 443 -15.69 -14.82 10.96
CA LEU A 443 -16.14 -13.44 10.77
C LEU A 443 -16.62 -13.21 9.34
N THR A 444 -15.90 -13.72 8.34
CA THR A 444 -16.28 -13.60 6.93
C THR A 444 -17.63 -14.28 6.67
N VAL A 445 -17.85 -15.48 7.22
CA VAL A 445 -19.13 -16.18 7.14
C VAL A 445 -20.24 -15.39 7.84
N ALA A 446 -19.94 -14.74 8.98
CA ALA A 446 -20.91 -13.95 9.74
C ALA A 446 -21.36 -12.66 9.03
N VAL A 447 -20.60 -12.13 8.07
CA VAL A 447 -21.02 -10.96 7.28
C VAL A 447 -22.31 -11.24 6.51
N VAL A 448 -22.45 -12.43 5.90
CA VAL A 448 -23.61 -12.79 5.08
C VAL A 448 -24.94 -12.71 5.85
N PRO A 449 -25.14 -13.42 6.99
CA PRO A 449 -26.38 -13.32 7.75
C PRO A 449 -26.58 -11.90 8.31
N LEU A 450 -25.53 -11.17 8.68
CA LEU A 450 -25.69 -9.79 9.15
C LEU A 450 -26.20 -8.86 8.04
N VAL A 451 -25.75 -9.03 6.79
CA VAL A 451 -26.30 -8.29 5.64
C VAL A 451 -27.78 -8.65 5.43
N LEU A 452 -28.14 -9.93 5.49
CA LEU A 452 -29.55 -10.37 5.40
C LEU A 452 -30.41 -9.81 6.55
N ALA A 453 -29.85 -9.70 7.76
CA ALA A 453 -30.50 -9.05 8.89
C ALA A 453 -30.73 -7.56 8.62
N GLY A 454 -29.78 -6.88 7.98
CA GLY A 454 -29.92 -5.49 7.54
C GLY A 454 -31.09 -5.27 6.57
N PHE A 455 -31.36 -6.23 5.69
CA PHE A 455 -32.53 -6.22 4.79
C PHE A 455 -33.83 -6.68 5.47
N GLY A 456 -33.82 -6.99 6.77
CA GLY A 456 -35.03 -7.42 7.49
C GLY A 456 -35.53 -8.81 7.11
N VAL A 457 -34.69 -9.66 6.50
CA VAL A 457 -35.10 -11.01 6.07
C VAL A 457 -35.55 -11.86 7.26
N PHE A 458 -34.85 -11.80 8.39
CA PHE A 458 -35.23 -12.57 9.58
C PHE A 458 -36.53 -12.08 10.23
N SER A 459 -36.80 -10.76 10.21
CA SER A 459 -38.08 -10.22 10.67
C SER A 459 -39.23 -10.65 9.76
N LEU A 460 -39.01 -10.68 8.44
CA LEU A 460 -40.00 -11.16 7.48
C LEU A 460 -40.30 -12.65 7.67
N LEU A 461 -39.26 -13.49 7.84
CA LEU A 461 -39.43 -14.92 8.11
C LEU A 461 -40.17 -15.17 9.43
N ARG A 462 -39.89 -14.40 10.48
CA ARG A 462 -40.60 -14.51 11.76
C ARG A 462 -42.07 -14.10 11.62
N GLY A 463 -42.37 -13.03 10.88
CA GLY A 463 -43.74 -12.57 10.66
C GLY A 463 -44.61 -13.51 9.81
N ILE A 464 -44.02 -14.41 9.03
CA ILE A 464 -44.75 -15.46 8.30
C ILE A 464 -45.22 -16.58 9.26
N GLY A 465 -44.51 -16.79 10.38
CA GLY A 465 -44.81 -17.86 11.35
C GLY A 465 -45.62 -17.43 12.59
N GLY A 466 -45.82 -16.13 12.81
CA GLY A 466 -46.49 -15.57 13.99
C GLY A 466 -45.62 -14.60 14.79
#